data_AF-A0A084QW39-F1
#
_entry.id   AF-A0A084QW39-F1
#
_cell.length_a   1.000
_cell.length_b   1.000
_cell.length_c   1.000
_cell.angle_alpha   90.00
_cell.angle_beta   90.00
_cell.angle_gamma   90.00
#
_symmetry.space_group_name_H-M   'P 1'
#
loop_
_entity.id
_entity.type
_entity.pdbx_description
1 polymer ?
#
loop_
_entity_poly.entity_id
_entity_poly.type
_entity_poly.pdbx_seq_one_letter_code
_entity_poly.pdbx_strand_id
1 'polypeptide(L)' 'MRVYSFLAANGPINSFSGDVKLFFNYLIQNQRFPANNQYMLIYNFGTEAFTGGPAYFNVPRFEARVN' A
#
# COMPACT_ATOMS: atom_id res chain seq x y z
N MET A 1 -15.84 -9.25 0.74
CA MET A 1 -14.68 -8.36 0.89
C MET A 1 -13.45 -9.11 0.37
N ARG A 2 -12.59 -8.49 -0.44
CA ARG A 2 -11.33 -9.08 -0.94
C ARG A 2 -10.18 -8.15 -0.58
N VAL A 3 -9.09 -8.69 -0.06
CA VAL A 3 -7.89 -7.94 0.34
C VAL A 3 -6.71 -8.50 -0.44
N TYR A 4 -5.90 -7.61 -1.01
CA TYR A 4 -4.65 -7.95 -1.69
C TYR A 4 -3.51 -7.24 -0.97
N SER A 5 -2.57 -8.01 -0.43
CA SER A 5 -1.41 -7.48 0.30
C SER A 5 -0.13 -7.82 -0.45
N PHE A 6 0.66 -6.79 -0.80
CA PHE A 6 1.99 -6.96 -1.39
C PHE A 6 3.04 -6.76 -0.29
N LEU A 7 3.79 -7.82 0.01
CA LEU A 7 4.82 -7.82 1.05
C LEU A 7 6.21 -7.73 0.41
N ALA A 8 7.11 -6.96 1.03
CA ALA A 8 8.50 -6.90 0.60
C ALA A 8 9.18 -8.26 0.82
N ALA A 9 9.79 -8.81 -0.24
CA ALA A 9 10.40 -10.14 -0.18
C ALA A 9 11.72 -10.17 0.62
N ASN A 10 12.48 -9.07 0.60
CA ASN A 10 13.85 -9.02 1.12
C ASN A 10 13.98 -8.06 2.31
N GLY A 11 13.08 -8.19 3.28
CA GLY A 11 13.10 -7.39 4.51
C GLY A 11 12.52 -5.96 4.35
N PRO A 12 12.72 -5.10 5.37
CA PRO A 12 12.07 -3.79 5.44
C PRO A 12 12.55 -2.80 4.37
N ILE A 13 11.60 -2.07 3.77
CA ILE A 13 11.87 -0.94 2.88
C ILE A 13 11.66 0.36 3.65
N ASN A 14 12.74 1.00 4.09
CA ASN A 14 12.67 2.23 4.90
C ASN A 14 12.49 3.51 4.07
N SER A 15 12.75 3.46 2.76
CA SER A 15 12.54 4.55 1.82
C SER A 15 11.89 4.00 0.56
N PHE A 16 10.64 4.40 0.31
CA PHE A 16 9.84 3.94 -0.82
C PHE A 16 9.39 5.13 -1.68
N SER A 17 9.51 4.97 -3.00
CA SER A 17 8.94 5.87 -3.99
C SER A 17 8.52 5.04 -5.19
N GLY A 18 7.30 5.25 -5.68
CA GLY A 18 6.80 4.50 -6.82
C GLY A 18 5.37 4.86 -7.20
N ASP A 19 4.94 4.35 -8.36
CA ASP A 19 3.58 4.46 -8.83
C ASP A 19 2.72 3.30 -8.30
N VAL A 20 1.81 3.60 -7.37
CA VAL A 20 0.90 2.61 -6.79
C VAL A 20 -0.08 2.05 -7.82
N LYS A 21 -0.34 2.74 -8.93
CA LYS A 21 -1.17 2.23 -10.03
C LYS A 21 -0.59 0.95 -10.65
N LEU A 22 0.73 0.72 -10.56
CA LEU A 22 1.36 -0.52 -11.03
C LEU A 22 0.83 -1.76 -10.30
N PHE A 23 0.53 -1.65 -9.00
CA PHE A 23 -0.08 -2.75 -8.24
C PHE A 23 -1.51 -3.01 -8.71
N PHE A 24 -2.31 -1.97 -8.97
CA PHE A 24 -3.64 -2.13 -9.56
C PHE A 24 -3.58 -2.76 -10.95
N ASN A 25 -2.65 -2.34 -11.80
CA ASN A 25 -2.46 -2.93 -13.13
C ASN A 25 -2.15 -4.44 -13.01
N TYR A 26 -1.29 -4.84 -12.07
CA TYR A 26 -1.02 -6.25 -11.80
C TYR A 26 -2.29 -6.99 -11.38
N LEU A 27 -3.09 -6.43 -10.48
CA LEU A 27 -4.34 -7.05 -10.01
C LEU A 27 -5.38 -7.18 -11.13
N ILE A 28 -5.48 -6.18 -12.02
CA ILE A 28 -6.37 -6.23 -13.19
C ILE A 28 -5.97 -7.38 -14.11
N GLN A 29 -4.68 -7.46 -14.45
CA GLN A 29 -4.15 -8.44 -15.40
C GLN A 29 -4.14 -9.86 -14.84
N ASN A 30 -3.82 -10.05 -13.56
CA ASN A 30 -3.50 -11.36 -13.00
C ASN A 30 -4.54 -11.87 -11.99
N GLN A 31 -5.25 -10.96 -11.32
CA GLN A 31 -6.19 -11.30 -10.24
C GLN A 31 -7.65 -10.97 -10.58
N ARG A 32 -7.91 -10.57 -11.83
CA ARG A 32 -9.23 -10.20 -12.35
C ARG A 32 -9.91 -9.11 -11.52
N PHE A 33 -9.13 -8.13 -11.06
CA PHE A 33 -9.68 -6.98 -10.35
C PHE A 33 -10.58 -6.16 -11.28
N PRO A 34 -11.86 -5.89 -10.92
CA PRO A 34 -12.83 -5.26 -11.80
C PRO A 34 -12.68 -3.73 -11.81
N ALA A 35 -11.59 -3.21 -12.37
CA ALA A 35 -11.24 -1.79 -12.29
C ALA A 35 -12.32 -0.84 -12.83
N ASN A 36 -13.08 -1.23 -13.85
CA ASN A 36 -14.16 -0.42 -14.42
C ASN A 36 -15.41 -0.32 -13.51
N ASN A 37 -15.45 -1.08 -12.41
CA ASN A 37 -16.56 -1.12 -11.46
C ASN A 37 -16.12 -0.74 -10.04
N GLN A 38 -14.95 -0.15 -9.87
CA GLN A 38 -14.39 0.22 -8.57
C GLN A 38 -13.87 1.66 -8.61
N TYR A 39 -14.09 2.39 -7.52
CA TYR A 39 -13.56 3.74 -7.32
C TYR A 39 -12.50 3.70 -6.22
N MET A 40 -11.43 4.47 -6.39
CA MET A 40 -10.43 4.65 -5.35
C MET A 40 -10.97 5.63 -4.30
N LEU A 41 -11.23 5.13 -3.09
CA LEU A 41 -11.83 5.93 -2.01
C LEU A 41 -10.78 6.48 -1.04
N ILE A 42 -9.69 5.73 -0.81
CA ILE A 42 -8.73 5.99 0.27
C ILE A 42 -7.31 5.73 -0.23
N TYR A 43 -6.38 6.61 0.13
CA TYR A 43 -4.94 6.43 -0.02
C TYR A 43 -4.24 6.78 1.30
N ASN A 44 -3.99 5.77 2.13
CA ASN A 44 -3.39 5.94 3.46
C ASN A 44 -2.03 5.25 3.55
N PHE A 45 -1.20 5.72 4.49
CA PHE A 45 0.05 5.12 4.92
C PHE A 45 0.17 5.23 6.44
N GLY A 46 0.66 4.19 7.10
CA GLY A 46 0.72 4.14 8.56
C GLY A 46 1.30 2.83 9.08
N THR A 47 1.08 2.55 10.36
CA THR A 47 1.52 1.33 11.04
C THR A 47 0.34 0.70 11.77
N GLU A 48 0.31 -0.64 11.82
CA GLU A 48 -0.65 -1.42 12.60
C GLU A 48 0.10 -2.08 13.76
N ALA A 49 0.02 -1.48 14.95
CA ALA A 49 0.68 -2.02 16.13
C ALA A 49 -0.14 -3.16 16.75
N PHE A 50 0.52 -4.28 17.07
CA PHE A 50 -0.12 -5.42 17.74
C PHE A 50 0.14 -5.38 19.24
N THR A 51 1.40 -5.51 19.67
CA THR A 51 1.84 -5.49 21.07
C THR A 51 3.30 -4.99 21.18
N GLY A 52 3.78 -4.73 22.40
CA GLY A 52 5.15 -4.26 22.70
C GLY A 52 5.23 -2.79 23.12
N GLY A 53 6.43 -2.31 23.46
CA GLY A 53 6.69 -0.89 23.76
C GLY A 53 7.66 -0.65 24.93
N PRO A 54 8.17 0.59 25.07
CA PRO A 54 7.85 1.79 24.28
C PRO A 54 8.49 1.75 22.87
N ALA A 55 7.75 2.16 21.85
CA ALA A 55 8.19 2.18 20.46
C ALA A 55 7.66 3.43 19.73
N TYR A 56 8.41 3.90 18.73
CA TYR A 56 8.08 5.08 17.93
C TYR A 56 8.16 4.75 16.44
N PHE A 57 7.05 4.96 15.73
CA PHE A 57 7.03 4.92 14.26
C PHE A 57 7.14 6.35 13.73
N ASN A 58 8.28 6.68 13.13
CA ASN A 58 8.55 8.02 12.61
C ASN A 58 8.45 8.04 11.09
N VAL A 59 7.71 9.00 10.54
CA VAL A 59 7.52 9.17 9.09
C VAL A 59 8.06 10.56 8.71
N PRO A 60 9.32 10.65 8.25
CA PRO A 60 9.89 11.95 7.88
C PRO A 60 9.17 12.62 6.71
N ARG A 61 8.57 11.82 5.80
CA ARG A 61 7.83 12.31 4.64
C ARG A 61 6.83 11.26 4.15
N PHE A 62 5.60 11.69 3.89
CA PHE A 62 4.61 10.92 3.13
C PHE A 62 3.95 11.85 2.12
N GLU A 63 3.98 11.46 0.86
CA GLU A 63 3.36 12.19 -0.24
C GLU A 63 2.66 11.20 -1.17
N ALA A 64 1.43 11.52 -1.55
CA ALA A 64 0.63 10.73 -2.45
C ALA A 64 -0.19 11.65 -3.35
N ARG A 65 -0.28 11.31 -4.63
CA ARG A 65 -1.09 12.02 -5.61
C ARG A 65 -1.84 11.03 -6.48
N VAL A 66 -3.11 11.33 -6.74
CA VAL A 66 -3.94 10.67 -7.76
C VAL A 66 -4.12 11.69 -8.89
N ASN A 67 -3.73 11.31 -10.11
CA ASN A 67 -3.78 12.18 -11.30
C ASN A 67 -4.95 11.80 -12.20
#